data_AF-A0A1F9KZ43-F1
#
_entry.id   AF-A0A1F9KZ43-F1
#
_cell.length_a   1.000
_cell.length_b   1.000
_cell.length_c   1.000
_cell.angle_alpha   90.00
_cell.angle_beta   90.00
_cell.angle_gamma   90.00
#
_symmetry.space_group_name_H-M   'P 1'
#
loop_
_entity.id
_entity.type
_entity.pdbx_description
1 polymer ?
#
loop_
_entity_poly.entity_id
_entity_poly.type
_entity_poly.pdbx_seq_one_letter_code
_entity_poly.pdbx_strand_id
1 'polypeptide(L)'
;MSKTGWLLVLASAFLAVGANLLLRSGVERAGGLAVGIAGLVNLARQPRFDFGLILYALATLVWIRVLAVEPLSIAYPVLVSITFLLVTMGAVLLFRESLAWHKIIGLVVILAGIFIISRS
;
A
#
# COMPACT_ATOMS: atom_id res chain seq x y z
N MET A 1 1.97 -2.96 -20.93
CA MET A 1 3.09 -3.13 -19.99
C MET A 1 4.07 -4.17 -20.49
N SER A 2 5.36 -3.84 -20.44
CA SER A 2 6.47 -4.76 -20.70
C SER A 2 6.62 -5.78 -19.55
N LYS A 3 7.38 -6.87 -19.80
CA LYS A 3 7.70 -7.87 -18.75
C LYS A 3 8.41 -7.23 -17.56
N THR A 4 9.36 -6.34 -17.84
CA THR A 4 10.10 -5.59 -16.81
C THR A 4 9.17 -4.67 -16.01
N GLY A 5 8.23 -4.00 -16.66
CA GLY A 5 7.22 -3.17 -15.99
C GLY A 5 6.36 -3.96 -15.01
N TRP A 6 5.90 -5.15 -15.40
CA TRP A 6 5.16 -6.06 -14.51
C TRP A 6 5.97 -6.47 -13.28
N LEU A 7 7.23 -6.88 -13.46
CA LEU A 7 8.10 -7.24 -12.34
C LEU A 7 8.30 -6.09 -11.36
N LEU A 8 8.57 -4.89 -11.87
CA LEU A 8 8.77 -3.70 -11.06
C LEU A 8 7.50 -3.26 -10.33
N VAL A 9 6.33 -3.32 -10.99
CA VAL A 9 5.04 -3.01 -10.36
C VAL A 9 4.73 -4.00 -9.23
N LEU A 10 4.92 -5.30 -9.46
CA LEU A 10 4.71 -6.29 -8.40
C LEU A 10 5.66 -6.07 -7.23
N ALA A 11 6.95 -5.84 -7.50
CA ALA A 11 7.92 -5.54 -6.46
C ALA A 11 7.55 -4.29 -5.65
N SER A 12 7.19 -3.19 -6.32
CA SER A 12 6.74 -1.96 -5.67
C SER A 12 5.46 -2.19 -4.85
N ALA A 13 4.49 -2.94 -5.38
CA ALA A 13 3.26 -3.27 -4.68
C ALA A 13 3.52 -4.09 -3.41
N PHE A 14 4.36 -5.14 -3.45
CA PHE A 14 4.69 -5.92 -2.25
C PHE A 14 5.41 -5.08 -1.19
N LEU A 15 6.35 -4.22 -1.60
CA LEU A 15 7.03 -3.29 -0.69
C LEU A 15 6.01 -2.32 -0.06
N ALA A 16 5.10 -1.76 -0.86
CA ALA A 16 4.07 -0.84 -0.39
C ALA A 16 3.06 -1.53 0.55
N VAL A 17 2.69 -2.79 0.27
CA VAL A 17 1.83 -3.58 1.16
C VAL A 17 2.51 -3.79 2.51
N GLY A 18 3.75 -4.27 2.50
CA GLY A 18 4.53 -4.45 3.72
C GLY A 18 4.69 -3.15 4.51
N ALA A 19 5.01 -2.05 3.81
CA ALA A 19 5.09 -0.72 4.39
C ALA A 19 3.80 -0.31 5.10
N ASN A 20 2.66 -0.37 4.42
CA ASN A 20 1.37 0.05 4.99
C ASN A 20 0.97 -0.78 6.22
N LEU A 21 1.17 -2.10 6.17
CA LEU A 21 0.87 -2.99 7.30
C LEU A 21 1.79 -2.72 8.49
N LEU A 22 3.08 -2.48 8.25
CA LEU A 22 4.04 -2.14 9.30
C LEU A 22 3.80 -0.77 9.92
N LEU A 23 3.48 0.23 9.08
CA LEU A 23 3.10 1.57 9.54
C LEU A 23 1.85 1.49 10.42
N ARG A 24 0.81 0.76 9.99
CA ARG A 24 -0.39 0.53 10.80
C ARG A 24 -0.05 -0.12 12.14
N SER A 25 0.76 -1.18 12.13
CA SER A 25 1.19 -1.84 13.37
C SER A 25 2.04 -0.95 14.27
N GLY A 26 2.89 -0.10 13.70
CA GLY A 26 3.71 0.87 14.43
C GLY A 26 2.85 1.93 15.13
N VAL A 27 1.87 2.48 14.43
CA VAL A 27 0.90 3.44 14.98
C VAL A 27 0.07 2.83 16.11
N GLU A 28 -0.42 1.59 15.94
CA GLU A 28 -1.16 0.90 17.01
C GLU A 28 -0.30 0.68 18.26
N ARG A 29 0.97 0.29 18.09
CA ARG A 29 1.90 0.10 19.21
C ARG A 29 2.29 1.40 19.91
N ALA A 30 2.29 2.52 19.19
CA ALA A 30 2.49 3.83 19.78
C ALA A 30 1.27 4.31 20.60
N GLY A 31 0.15 3.58 20.58
CA GLY A 31 -1.12 4.00 21.19
C GLY A 31 -1.87 5.02 20.35
N GLY A 32 -1.60 5.08 19.04
CA GLY A 32 -2.11 6.09 18.12
C GLY A 32 -1.15 7.27 17.93
N LEU A 33 -1.64 8.30 17.23
CA LEU A 33 -0.90 9.54 17.02
C LEU A 33 -1.38 10.60 18.03
N ALA A 34 -0.68 10.74 19.15
CA ALA A 34 -0.95 11.83 20.08
C ALA A 34 -0.64 13.19 19.42
N VAL A 35 -1.45 14.20 19.72
CA VAL A 35 -1.27 15.55 19.16
C VAL A 35 -0.02 16.20 19.75
N GLY A 36 0.87 16.68 18.87
CA GLY A 36 2.09 17.40 19.25
C GLY A 36 3.38 16.58 19.09
N ILE A 37 4.51 17.22 19.41
CA ILE A 37 5.85 16.68 19.17
C ILE A 37 6.08 15.38 19.95
N ALA A 38 5.53 15.26 21.16
CA ALA A 38 5.66 14.06 21.98
C ALA A 38 5.07 12.81 21.30
N GLY A 39 3.94 12.95 20.58
CA GLY A 39 3.33 11.86 19.83
C GLY A 39 4.19 11.41 18.65
N LEU A 40 4.77 12.37 17.92
CA LEU A 40 5.71 12.08 16.83
C LEU A 40 6.97 11.37 17.32
N VAL A 41 7.54 11.82 18.44
CA VAL A 41 8.70 11.16 19.05
C VAL A 41 8.37 9.74 19.51
N ASN A 42 7.19 9.52 20.09
CA ASN A 42 6.79 8.17 20.50
C ASN A 42 6.60 7.24 19.29
N LEU A 43 6.06 7.76 18.19
CA LEU A 43 5.89 7.00 16.95
C LEU A 43 7.24 6.67 16.30
N ALA A 44 8.15 7.65 16.24
CA ALA A 44 9.52 7.48 15.72
C ALA A 44 10.42 6.60 16.62
N ARG A 45 9.94 6.17 17.78
CA ARG A 45 10.60 5.16 18.63
C ARG A 45 10.08 3.75 18.37
N GLN A 46 9.06 3.59 17.53
CA GLN A 46 8.51 2.27 17.20
C GLN A 46 9.26 1.67 16.01
N PRO A 47 10.06 0.60 16.19
CA PRO A 47 10.86 0.05 15.10
C PRO A 47 10.05 -0.43 13.90
N ARG A 48 8.80 -0.85 14.13
CA ARG A 48 7.87 -1.24 13.06
C ARG A 48 7.46 -0.06 12.19
N PHE A 49 7.26 1.11 12.79
CA PHE A 49 6.95 2.32 12.05
C PHE A 49 8.13 2.74 11.18
N ASP A 50 9.34 2.76 11.76
CA ASP A 50 10.55 3.15 11.03
C ASP A 50 10.85 2.20 9.87
N PHE A 51 10.73 0.88 10.10
CA PHE A 51 10.91 -0.10 9.04
C PHE A 51 9.83 0.00 7.96
N GLY A 52 8.58 0.27 8.36
CA GLY A 52 7.50 0.56 7.43
C GLY A 52 7.79 1.80 6.57
N LEU A 53 8.36 2.85 7.16
CA LEU A 53 8.75 4.08 6.46
C LEU A 53 9.89 3.83 5.46
N ILE A 54 10.89 3.04 5.85
CA ILE A 54 11.99 2.62 4.96
C ILE A 54 11.43 1.83 3.77
N LEU A 55 10.56 0.85 4.02
CA LEU A 55 9.92 0.09 2.95
C LEU A 55 9.08 0.97 2.04
N TYR A 56 8.39 1.97 2.58
CA TYR A 56 7.62 2.93 1.78
C TYR A 56 8.52 3.77 0.88
N ALA A 57 9.66 4.22 1.39
CA ALA A 57 10.67 4.92 0.60
C ALA A 57 11.22 4.01 -0.51
N LEU A 58 11.57 2.76 -0.20
CA LEU A 58 12.03 1.79 -1.20
C LEU A 58 10.96 1.49 -2.26
N ALA A 59 9.69 1.33 -1.85
CA ALA A 59 8.57 1.14 -2.77
C ALA A 59 8.44 2.31 -3.75
N THR A 60 8.66 3.53 -3.25
CA THR A 60 8.65 4.77 -4.03
C THR A 60 9.80 4.82 -5.03
N LEU A 61 11.01 4.40 -4.64
CA LEU A 61 12.16 4.32 -5.57
C LEU A 61 11.89 3.34 -6.71
N VAL A 62 11.33 2.16 -6.41
CA VAL A 62 10.94 1.19 -7.44
C VAL A 62 9.81 1.76 -8.31
N TRP A 63 8.85 2.46 -7.72
CA TRP A 63 7.76 3.10 -8.46
C TRP A 63 8.26 4.16 -9.44
N ILE A 64 9.22 5.01 -9.05
CA ILE A 64 9.86 5.97 -9.96
C ILE A 64 10.49 5.24 -11.16
N ARG A 65 11.10 4.07 -10.93
CA ARG A 65 11.65 3.25 -12.01
C ARG A 65 10.56 2.72 -12.95
N VAL A 66 9.39 2.33 -12.44
CA VAL A 66 8.22 1.94 -13.25
C VAL A 66 7.78 3.09 -14.15
N LEU A 67 7.65 4.30 -13.61
CA LEU A 67 7.27 5.49 -14.36
C LEU A 67 8.22 5.83 -15.51
N ALA A 68 9.49 5.43 -15.39
CA ALA A 68 10.48 5.63 -16.43
C ALA A 68 10.39 4.61 -17.60
N VAL A 69 9.72 3.47 -17.42
CA VAL A 69 9.56 2.44 -18.48
C VAL A 69 8.14 2.20 -18.93
N GLU A 70 7.14 2.62 -18.16
CA GLU A 70 5.74 2.36 -18.45
C GLU A 70 4.92 3.65 -18.44
N PRO A 71 3.91 3.78 -19.32
CA PRO A 71 2.95 4.87 -19.25
C PRO A 71 2.24 4.90 -17.89
N LEU A 72 2.22 6.08 -17.26
CA LEU A 72 1.55 6.30 -15.98
C LEU A 72 0.08 5.84 -16.01
N SER A 73 -0.63 6.12 -17.11
CA SER A 73 -2.04 5.76 -17.30
C SER A 73 -2.32 4.25 -17.22
N ILE A 74 -1.31 3.42 -17.47
CA ILE A 74 -1.43 1.96 -17.40
C ILE A 74 -0.85 1.44 -16.08
N ALA A 75 0.36 1.87 -15.72
CA ALA A 75 1.07 1.35 -14.56
C ALA A 75 0.40 1.72 -13.23
N TYR A 76 -0.14 2.94 -13.11
CA TYR A 76 -0.70 3.42 -11.86
C TYR A 76 -1.98 2.68 -11.47
N PRO A 77 -2.99 2.52 -12.35
CA PRO A 77 -4.18 1.74 -12.00
C PRO A 77 -3.84 0.28 -11.62
N VAL A 78 -2.88 -0.35 -12.32
CA VAL A 78 -2.43 -1.72 -12.00
C VAL A 78 -1.79 -1.79 -10.61
N LEU A 79 -0.84 -0.89 -10.31
CA LEU A 79 -0.18 -0.83 -9.01
C LEU A 79 -1.21 -0.63 -7.89
N VAL A 80 -2.09 0.35 -8.05
CA VAL A 80 -3.10 0.70 -7.04
C VAL A 80 -4.04 -0.47 -6.79
N SER A 81 -4.51 -1.17 -7.83
CA SER A 81 -5.39 -2.33 -7.67
C SER A 81 -4.78 -3.43 -6.82
N ILE A 82 -3.55 -3.83 -7.17
CA ILE A 82 -2.85 -4.93 -6.51
C ILE A 82 -2.54 -4.54 -5.07
N THR A 83 -2.00 -3.32 -4.87
CA THR A 83 -1.64 -2.83 -3.54
C THR A 83 -2.89 -2.71 -2.66
N PHE A 84 -3.97 -2.16 -3.17
CA PHE A 84 -5.22 -1.99 -2.42
C PHE A 84 -5.82 -3.34 -2.00
N LEU A 85 -5.89 -4.30 -2.92
CA LEU A 85 -6.39 -5.64 -2.64
C LEU A 85 -5.54 -6.33 -1.56
N LEU A 86 -4.22 -6.33 -1.74
CA LEU A 86 -3.30 -6.99 -0.82
C LEU A 86 -3.22 -6.32 0.55
N VAL A 87 -3.26 -4.98 0.63
CA VAL A 87 -3.35 -4.25 1.91
C VAL A 87 -4.65 -4.57 2.61
N THR A 88 -5.78 -4.59 1.90
CA THR A 88 -7.09 -4.92 2.48
C THR A 88 -7.10 -6.34 3.02
N MET A 89 -6.61 -7.31 2.26
CA MET A 89 -6.48 -8.70 2.71
C MET A 89 -5.52 -8.81 3.90
N GLY A 90 -4.35 -8.16 3.84
CA GLY A 90 -3.39 -8.13 4.94
C GLY A 90 -3.98 -7.52 6.21
N ALA A 91 -4.82 -6.50 6.09
CA ALA A 91 -5.47 -5.88 7.23
C ALA A 91 -6.46 -6.82 7.94
N VAL A 92 -7.26 -7.55 7.16
CA VAL A 92 -8.18 -8.57 7.70
C VAL A 92 -7.42 -9.71 8.36
N LEU A 93 -6.36 -10.20 7.73
CA LEU A 93 -5.61 -11.36 8.22
C LEU A 93 -4.77 -11.03 9.46
N LEU A 94 -4.07 -9.89 9.46
CA LEU A 94 -3.11 -9.55 10.52
C LEU A 94 -3.76 -8.79 11.69
N PHE A 95 -4.68 -7.86 11.40
CA PHE A 95 -5.34 -7.03 12.43
C PHE A 95 -6.73 -7.57 12.80
N ARG A 96 -7.19 -8.65 12.17
CA ARG A 96 -8.50 -9.26 12.39
C ARG A 96 -9.65 -8.25 12.24
N GLU A 97 -9.45 -7.26 11.38
CA GLU A 97 -10.49 -6.29 11.06
C GLU A 97 -11.67 -6.98 10.37
N SER A 98 -12.90 -6.68 10.81
CA SER A 98 -14.09 -7.19 10.14
C SER A 98 -14.36 -6.41 8.85
N LEU A 99 -14.42 -7.14 7.74
CA LEU A 99 -14.94 -6.60 6.48
C LEU A 99 -16.45 -6.78 6.45
N ALA A 100 -17.17 -5.69 6.68
CA ALA A 100 -18.60 -5.67 6.45
C ALA A 100 -18.92 -5.87 4.95
N TRP A 101 -20.06 -6.49 4.65
CA TRP A 101 -20.43 -6.88 3.27
C TRP A 101 -20.42 -5.71 2.28
N HIS A 102 -20.83 -4.52 2.72
CA HIS A 102 -20.82 -3.32 1.89
C HIS A 102 -19.40 -2.86 1.51
N LYS A 103 -18.39 -3.10 2.36
CA LYS A 103 -16.98 -2.83 2.00
C LYS A 103 -16.50 -3.79 0.90
N ILE A 104 -16.95 -5.04 0.92
CA ILE A 104 -16.63 -6.03 -0.12
C ILE A 104 -17.23 -5.61 -1.46
N ILE A 105 -18.47 -5.13 -1.48
CA ILE A 105 -19.08 -4.60 -2.71
C ILE A 105 -18.32 -3.37 -3.22
N GLY A 106 -17.98 -2.42 -2.33
CA GLY A 106 -17.17 -1.28 -2.70
C GLY A 106 -15.82 -1.69 -3.31
N LEU A 107 -15.16 -2.69 -2.73
CA LEU A 107 -13.93 -3.26 -3.27
C LEU A 107 -14.12 -3.83 -4.68
N VAL A 108 -15.19 -4.60 -4.91
CA VAL A 108 -15.51 -5.15 -6.25
C VAL A 108 -15.75 -4.02 -7.26
N VAL A 109 -16.48 -2.97 -6.87
CA VAL A 109 -16.75 -1.80 -7.74
C VAL A 109 -15.47 -1.05 -8.08
N ILE A 110 -14.59 -0.81 -7.10
CA ILE A 110 -13.28 -0.16 -7.33
C ILE A 110 -12.44 -1.00 -8.28
N LEU A 111 -12.34 -2.31 -8.05
CA LEU A 111 -11.57 -3.22 -8.92
C LEU A 111 -12.14 -3.26 -10.34
N ALA A 112 -13.46 -3.25 -10.50
CA ALA A 112 -14.11 -3.19 -11.80
C ALA A 112 -13.82 -1.86 -12.53
N GLY A 113 -13.91 -0.73 -11.81
CA GLY A 113 -13.57 0.59 -12.34
C GLY A 113 -12.12 0.66 -12.81
N ILE A 114 -11.19 0.12 -12.01
CA ILE A 114 -9.78 0.09 -12.40
C ILE A 114 -9.56 -0.83 -13.60
N PHE A 115 -10.22 -1.99 -13.66
CA PHE A 115 -10.14 -2.90 -14.80
C PHE A 115 -10.55 -2.21 -16.11
N ILE A 116 -11.65 -1.44 -16.09
CA ILE A 116 -12.11 -0.67 -17.25
C ILE A 116 -11.07 0.36 -17.68
N ILE A 117 -10.51 1.13 -16.74
CA ILE A 117 -9.48 2.15 -17.01
C ILE A 117 -8.22 1.48 -17.60
N SER A 118 -7.80 0.34 -17.07
CA SER A 118 -6.59 -0.36 -17.51
C SER A 118 -6.67 -0.91 -18.94
N ARG A 119 -7.87 -1.00 -19.51
CA ARG A 119 -8.12 -1.57 -20.84
C ARG A 119 -8.27 -0.52 -21.94
N SER A 120 -8.28 0.77 -21.58
CA SER A 120 -8.31 1.92 -22.50
C SER A 120 -6.90 2.43 -22.77
#